data_AF-S3ZMW4-F1
#
_entry.id   AF-S3ZMW4-F1
#
_cell.length_a   1.000
_cell.length_b   1.000
_cell.length_c   1.000
_cell.angle_alpha   90.00
_cell.angle_beta   90.00
_cell.angle_gamma   90.00
#
_symmetry.space_group_name_H-M   'P 1'
#
loop_
_entity.id
_entity.type
_entity.pdbx_description
1 polymer ?
#
loop_
_entity_poly.entity_id
_entity_poly.type
_entity_poly.pdbx_seq_one_letter_code
_entity_poly.pdbx_strand_id
1 'polypeptide(L)'
;MPRLSEVIAALDALWPAERAEQWDAVGTVCGEPEAEVSRVLFAVDPVQEIVDEAVRLGAGLLVTHHPLYLRGTTTVAASTFKGRVVHDLIKNDIALHVAHTNADSADPGVSDALAGALDLRVVGPLVPDASDEHGRRGLGRVCELEHPLTLAEFADRAAKCLPATAQGIRVAGDPQQPIRRVAVSGGSGDSLFDAVRAAGVDAFLTADLRHHPVSEARAQAPLALLDAAHWATEWPWCELAAAQLDEISDRHGWGLRVHVSKTVTDPWTAHSASSPANNLGAPN
;
A
#
# COMPACT_ATOMS: atom_id res chain seq x y z
N MET A 1 23.65 -7.63 17.52
CA MET A 1 22.38 -7.69 16.77
C MET A 1 21.27 -7.37 17.76
N PRO A 2 20.27 -6.57 17.39
CA PRO A 2 19.14 -6.27 18.27
C PRO A 2 18.29 -7.52 18.51
N ARG A 3 17.60 -7.55 19.64
CA ARG A 3 16.49 -8.47 19.88
C ARG A 3 15.29 -8.08 19.02
N LEU A 4 14.46 -9.04 18.67
CA LEU A 4 13.22 -8.80 17.94
C LEU A 4 12.36 -7.73 18.64
N SER A 5 12.22 -7.81 19.97
CA SER A 5 11.48 -6.83 20.77
C SER A 5 11.98 -5.39 20.62
N GLU A 6 13.29 -5.18 20.45
CA GLU A 6 13.87 -3.84 20.23
C GLU A 6 13.51 -3.32 18.83
N VAL A 7 13.56 -4.18 17.82
CA VAL A 7 13.17 -3.83 16.45
C VAL A 7 11.67 -3.54 16.38
N ILE A 8 10.83 -4.38 17.01
CA ILE A 8 9.38 -4.16 17.06
C ILE A 8 9.04 -2.86 17.78
N ALA A 9 9.69 -2.55 18.91
CA ALA A 9 9.46 -1.28 19.60
C ALA A 9 9.79 -0.06 18.72
N ALA A 10 10.79 -0.17 17.85
CA ALA A 10 11.10 0.87 16.88
C ALA A 10 10.05 0.97 15.75
N LEU A 11 9.52 -0.16 15.26
CA LEU A 11 8.42 -0.17 14.30
C LEU A 11 7.13 0.38 14.90
N ASP A 12 6.78 0.01 16.13
CA ASP A 12 5.62 0.52 16.86
C ASP A 12 5.76 2.02 17.16
N ALA A 13 6.97 2.56 17.27
CA ALA A 13 7.18 4.00 17.38
C ALA A 13 6.89 4.74 16.05
N LEU A 14 7.14 4.11 14.90
CA LEU A 14 6.78 4.64 13.58
C LEU A 14 5.27 4.51 13.33
N TRP A 15 4.71 3.34 13.64
CA TRP A 15 3.31 2.98 13.37
C TRP A 15 2.64 2.40 14.61
N PRO A 16 2.27 3.24 15.60
CA PRO A 16 1.64 2.75 16.83
C PRO A 16 0.35 1.97 16.55
N ALA A 17 0.19 0.82 17.21
CA ALA A 17 -0.97 -0.05 17.00
C ALA A 17 -2.31 0.63 17.37
N GLU A 18 -2.30 1.55 18.33
CA GLU A 18 -3.48 2.30 18.76
C GLU A 18 -4.03 3.25 17.67
N ARG A 19 -3.25 3.49 16.60
CA ARG A 19 -3.65 4.29 15.44
C ARG A 19 -4.27 3.47 14.32
N ALA A 20 -4.28 2.13 14.44
CA ALA A 20 -4.99 1.29 13.48
C ALA A 20 -6.51 1.49 13.61
N GLU A 21 -7.22 1.26 12.51
CA GLU A 21 -8.68 1.23 12.50
C GLU A 21 -9.21 0.15 13.46
N GLN A 22 -10.37 0.39 14.07
CA GLN A 22 -10.89 -0.47 15.15
C GLN A 22 -11.17 -1.93 14.72
N TRP A 23 -11.37 -2.15 13.42
CA TRP A 23 -11.62 -3.46 12.84
C TRP A 23 -10.33 -4.20 12.43
N ASP A 24 -9.19 -3.52 12.48
CA ASP A 24 -7.93 -3.99 11.93
C ASP A 24 -7.16 -4.93 12.87
N ALA A 25 -6.16 -5.63 12.32
CA ALA A 25 -5.33 -6.59 13.03
C ALA A 25 -3.84 -6.38 12.69
N VAL A 26 -3.22 -5.41 13.36
CA VAL A 26 -1.80 -5.06 13.23
C VAL A 26 -0.93 -5.71 14.32
N GLY A 27 0.39 -5.58 14.20
CA GLY A 27 1.36 -6.05 15.18
C GLY A 27 1.99 -7.41 14.83
N THR A 28 2.69 -8.00 15.81
CA THR A 28 3.43 -9.24 15.62
C THR A 28 2.50 -10.45 15.59
N VAL A 29 2.53 -11.20 14.48
CA VAL A 29 1.71 -12.41 14.25
C VAL A 29 2.41 -13.65 14.81
N CYS A 30 3.72 -13.78 14.59
CA CYS A 30 4.56 -14.83 15.15
C CYS A 30 6.02 -14.35 15.28
N GLY A 31 6.79 -15.00 16.15
CA GLY A 31 8.19 -14.68 16.40
C GLY A 31 8.51 -14.65 17.89
N GLU A 32 9.76 -14.91 18.24
CA GLU A 32 10.21 -14.91 19.63
C GLU A 32 10.84 -13.56 20.01
N PRO A 33 10.32 -12.83 21.03
CA PRO A 33 10.78 -11.48 21.37
C PRO A 33 12.28 -11.35 21.66
N GLU A 34 12.91 -12.43 22.14
CA GLU A 34 14.32 -12.47 22.51
C GLU A 34 15.23 -12.94 21.36
N ALA A 35 14.67 -13.35 20.21
CA ALA A 35 15.45 -13.77 19.06
C ALA A 35 16.27 -12.60 18.50
N GLU A 36 17.50 -12.87 18.07
CA GLU A 36 18.34 -11.85 17.44
C GLU A 36 17.97 -11.65 15.97
N VAL A 37 17.84 -10.40 15.53
CA VAL A 37 17.51 -10.05 14.15
C VAL A 37 18.74 -9.44 13.46
N SER A 38 19.13 -9.99 12.30
CA SER A 38 20.18 -9.40 11.45
C SER A 38 19.69 -8.92 10.08
N ARG A 39 18.55 -9.43 9.63
CA ARG A 39 17.98 -9.17 8.31
C ARG A 39 16.49 -8.98 8.44
N VAL A 40 15.99 -7.92 7.83
CA VAL A 40 14.56 -7.60 7.77
C VAL A 40 14.14 -7.56 6.30
N LEU A 41 13.03 -8.22 5.97
CA LEU A 41 12.40 -8.13 4.65
C LEU A 41 11.07 -7.38 4.79
N PHE A 42 10.88 -6.33 4.00
CA PHE A 42 9.59 -5.65 3.82
C PHE A 42 8.88 -6.19 2.57
N ALA A 43 7.58 -6.40 2.67
CA ALA A 43 6.71 -6.75 1.54
C ALA A 43 5.30 -6.21 1.76
N VAL A 44 4.46 -6.22 0.73
CA VAL A 44 3.03 -5.88 0.89
C VAL A 44 2.30 -7.07 1.49
N ASP A 45 2.40 -8.24 0.87
CA ASP A 45 1.61 -9.41 1.24
C ASP A 45 2.40 -10.53 1.94
N PRO A 46 1.84 -11.19 2.98
CA PRO A 46 2.42 -12.36 3.62
C PRO A 46 2.03 -13.67 2.88
N VAL A 47 2.38 -13.79 1.60
CA VAL A 47 2.13 -15.00 0.79
C VAL A 47 3.34 -15.95 0.78
N GLN A 48 3.13 -17.19 0.34
CA GLN A 48 4.16 -18.24 0.39
C GLN A 48 5.42 -17.84 -0.39
N GLU A 49 5.28 -17.19 -1.54
CA GLU A 49 6.39 -16.75 -2.38
C GLU A 49 7.32 -15.77 -1.64
N ILE A 50 6.74 -14.92 -0.78
CA ILE A 50 7.46 -13.96 0.08
C ILE A 50 8.09 -14.67 1.28
N VAL A 51 7.42 -15.66 1.87
CA VAL A 51 8.01 -16.49 2.92
C VAL A 51 9.23 -17.24 2.38
N ASP A 52 9.11 -17.84 1.19
CA ASP A 52 10.21 -18.55 0.56
C ASP A 52 11.38 -17.60 0.23
N GLU A 53 11.09 -16.34 -0.12
CA GLU A 53 12.10 -15.28 -0.27
C GLU A 53 12.80 -14.94 1.05
N ALA A 54 12.03 -14.75 2.14
CA ALA A 54 12.56 -14.49 3.47
C ALA A 54 13.49 -15.62 3.95
N VAL A 55 13.10 -16.88 3.70
CA VAL A 55 13.92 -18.07 4.01
C VAL A 55 15.21 -18.08 3.19
N ARG A 56 15.14 -17.88 1.86
CA ARG A 56 16.34 -17.82 1.00
C ARG A 56 17.30 -16.70 1.42
N LEU A 57 16.76 -15.56 1.84
CA LEU A 57 17.52 -14.42 2.31
C LEU A 57 18.14 -14.66 3.70
N GLY A 58 17.56 -15.58 4.49
CA GLY A 58 17.86 -15.75 5.90
C GLY A 58 17.46 -14.52 6.71
N ALA A 59 16.25 -14.01 6.46
CA ALA A 59 15.63 -12.94 7.23
C ALA A 59 15.25 -13.45 8.63
N GLY A 60 15.44 -12.62 9.66
CA GLY A 60 14.92 -12.91 11.01
C GLY A 60 13.55 -12.26 11.27
N LEU A 61 13.17 -11.31 10.40
CA LEU A 61 11.90 -10.60 10.48
C LEU A 61 11.37 -10.32 9.07
N LEU A 62 10.11 -10.65 8.83
CA LEU A 62 9.29 -10.22 7.70
C LEU A 62 8.30 -9.18 8.22
N VAL A 63 8.32 -7.98 7.64
CA VAL A 63 7.33 -6.94 7.89
C VAL A 63 6.41 -6.84 6.68
N THR A 64 5.10 -6.99 6.89
CA THR A 64 4.11 -6.85 5.81
C THR A 64 3.15 -5.70 6.03
N HIS A 65 2.67 -5.12 4.92
CA HIS A 65 1.58 -4.17 5.00
C HIS A 65 0.26 -4.88 5.36
N HIS A 66 -0.06 -5.92 4.60
CA HIS A 66 -1.29 -6.67 4.81
C HIS A 66 -1.21 -7.67 5.95
N PRO A 67 -2.27 -7.81 6.75
CA PRO A 67 -2.35 -8.84 7.78
C PRO A 67 -2.58 -10.22 7.17
N LEU A 68 -1.77 -11.20 7.59
CA LEU A 68 -2.05 -12.61 7.30
C LEU A 68 -3.41 -13.03 7.88
N TYR A 69 -3.72 -12.56 9.08
CA TYR A 69 -4.98 -12.82 9.79
C TYR A 69 -5.72 -11.52 10.12
N LEU A 70 -6.51 -11.02 9.17
CA LEU A 70 -7.40 -9.87 9.40
C LEU A 70 -8.53 -10.17 10.42
N ARG A 71 -8.85 -11.46 10.63
CA ARG A 71 -9.83 -11.92 11.62
C ARG A 71 -9.22 -13.05 12.43
N GLY A 72 -9.73 -13.24 13.65
CA GLY A 72 -9.29 -14.32 14.54
C GLY A 72 -9.33 -15.69 13.85
N THR A 73 -8.28 -16.49 14.07
CA THR A 73 -8.16 -17.84 13.50
C THR A 73 -8.35 -18.91 14.57
N THR A 74 -9.10 -19.96 14.25
CA THR A 74 -9.29 -21.13 15.13
C THR A 74 -8.38 -22.29 14.75
N THR A 75 -7.64 -22.18 13.64
CA THR A 75 -6.70 -23.20 13.18
C THR A 75 -5.49 -22.58 12.51
N VAL A 76 -4.34 -23.21 12.72
CA VAL A 76 -3.07 -22.90 12.03
C VAL A 76 -2.55 -24.12 11.28
N ALA A 77 -3.41 -25.09 10.96
CA ALA A 77 -2.99 -26.33 10.30
C ALA A 77 -2.23 -26.06 8.99
N ALA A 78 -1.04 -26.65 8.84
CA ALA A 78 -0.17 -26.52 7.68
C ALA A 78 -0.80 -27.01 6.35
N SER A 79 -1.94 -27.70 6.42
CA SER A 79 -2.75 -28.07 5.24
C SER A 79 -3.55 -26.90 4.65
N THR A 80 -3.61 -25.77 5.35
CA THR A 80 -4.26 -24.53 4.87
C THR A 80 -3.20 -23.55 4.37
N PHE A 81 -3.60 -22.60 3.51
CA PHE A 81 -2.71 -21.55 3.00
C PHE A 81 -2.04 -20.77 4.14
N LYS A 82 -2.84 -20.14 5.03
CA LYS A 82 -2.32 -19.31 6.13
C LYS A 82 -1.52 -20.14 7.13
N GLY A 83 -2.00 -21.35 7.44
CA GLY A 83 -1.29 -22.25 8.35
C GLY A 83 0.07 -22.66 7.81
N ARG A 84 0.20 -22.94 6.50
CA ARG A 84 1.50 -23.24 5.88
C ARG A 84 2.47 -22.08 6.04
N VAL A 85 2.04 -20.85 5.70
CA VAL A 85 2.84 -19.63 5.87
C VAL A 85 3.37 -19.50 7.31
N VAL A 86 2.50 -19.60 8.32
CA VAL A 86 2.92 -19.51 9.73
C VAL A 86 3.88 -20.62 10.12
N HIS A 87 3.61 -21.86 9.70
CA HIS A 87 4.47 -22.99 10.02
C HIS A 87 5.87 -22.84 9.41
N ASP A 88 5.97 -22.34 8.17
CA ASP A 88 7.25 -22.17 7.51
C ASP A 88 8.04 -20.99 8.11
N LEU A 89 7.38 -19.89 8.47
CA LEU A 89 7.99 -18.79 9.23
C LEU A 89 8.57 -19.29 10.57
N ILE A 90 7.77 -19.99 11.37
CA ILE A 90 8.19 -20.51 12.68
C ILE A 90 9.34 -21.51 12.57
N LYS A 91 9.30 -22.44 11.61
CA LYS A 91 10.35 -23.46 11.44
C LYS A 91 11.69 -22.89 11.00
N ASN A 92 11.70 -21.68 10.45
CA ASN A 92 12.90 -20.99 9.97
C ASN A 92 13.27 -19.80 10.88
N ASP A 93 12.69 -19.72 12.08
CA ASP A 93 12.96 -18.66 13.06
C ASP A 93 12.73 -17.24 12.51
N ILE A 94 11.73 -17.08 11.64
CA ILE A 94 11.36 -15.80 11.02
C ILE A 94 10.12 -15.25 11.72
N ALA A 95 10.23 -14.06 12.30
CA ALA A 95 9.09 -13.34 12.82
C ALA A 95 8.26 -12.70 11.70
N LEU A 96 6.95 -12.56 11.91
CA LEU A 96 6.05 -11.77 11.05
C LEU A 96 5.45 -10.63 11.86
N HIS A 97 5.62 -9.39 11.39
CA HIS A 97 5.01 -8.20 11.95
C HIS A 97 4.21 -7.45 10.88
N VAL A 98 3.07 -6.89 11.27
CA VAL A 98 2.12 -6.25 10.35
C VAL A 98 1.97 -4.77 10.71
N ALA A 99 2.11 -3.91 9.71
CA ALA A 99 1.73 -2.51 9.79
C ALA A 99 0.80 -2.16 8.62
N HIS A 100 -0.50 -2.05 8.91
CA HIS A 100 -1.59 -1.91 7.95
C HIS A 100 -2.18 -0.50 8.04
N THR A 101 -3.39 -0.33 8.59
CA THR A 101 -4.04 0.98 8.65
C THR A 101 -3.34 2.01 9.56
N ASN A 102 -2.55 1.55 10.54
CA ASN A 102 -1.64 2.40 11.31
C ASN A 102 -0.53 3.01 10.43
N ALA A 103 -0.08 2.30 9.39
CA ALA A 103 0.86 2.82 8.41
C ALA A 103 0.18 3.68 7.33
N ASP A 104 -1.09 3.40 6.99
CA ASP A 104 -1.88 4.25 6.08
C ASP A 104 -2.09 5.66 6.60
N SER A 105 -2.34 5.77 7.91
CA SER A 105 -2.63 7.03 8.59
C SER A 105 -1.38 7.78 9.09
N ALA A 106 -0.21 7.14 9.04
CA ALA A 106 1.06 7.68 9.52
C ALA A 106 1.56 8.88 8.70
N ASP A 107 2.50 9.63 9.26
CA ASP A 107 3.20 10.74 8.62
C ASP A 107 4.72 10.62 8.84
N PRO A 108 5.53 10.23 7.84
CA PRO A 108 5.07 9.78 6.52
C PRO A 108 4.49 8.35 6.58
N GLY A 109 3.52 8.05 5.72
CA GLY A 109 2.84 6.76 5.62
C GLY A 109 2.65 6.28 4.18
N VAL A 110 1.73 5.33 3.97
CA VAL A 110 1.52 4.69 2.64
C VAL A 110 1.18 5.70 1.56
N SER A 111 0.27 6.63 1.86
CA SER A 111 -0.16 7.64 0.89
C SER A 111 0.92 8.71 0.62
N ASP A 112 1.85 8.94 1.55
CA ASP A 112 3.02 9.79 1.29
C ASP A 112 4.01 9.10 0.35
N ALA A 113 4.24 7.80 0.53
CA ALA A 113 5.08 7.02 -0.37
C ALA A 113 4.50 6.96 -1.78
N LEU A 114 3.18 6.77 -1.91
CA LEU A 114 2.47 6.83 -3.18
C LEU A 114 2.59 8.23 -3.83
N ALA A 115 2.40 9.30 -3.06
CA ALA A 115 2.57 10.66 -3.56
C ALA A 115 4.01 10.91 -4.04
N GLY A 116 5.01 10.46 -3.28
CA GLY A 116 6.42 10.57 -3.62
C GLY A 116 6.77 9.81 -4.90
N ALA A 117 6.28 8.59 -5.07
CA ALA A 117 6.48 7.81 -6.29
C ALA A 117 5.94 8.52 -7.56
N LEU A 118 4.86 9.30 -7.40
CA LEU A 118 4.20 10.03 -8.47
C LEU A 118 4.73 11.47 -8.66
N ASP A 119 5.76 11.87 -7.90
CA ASP A 119 6.31 13.22 -7.87
C ASP A 119 5.23 14.28 -7.58
N LEU A 120 4.43 14.02 -6.54
CA LEU A 120 3.37 14.89 -6.06
C LEU A 120 3.79 15.60 -4.78
N ARG A 121 3.52 16.91 -4.69
CA ARG A 121 3.73 17.65 -3.44
C ARG A 121 2.52 17.46 -2.54
N VAL A 122 2.72 16.82 -1.39
CA VAL A 122 1.70 16.67 -0.36
C VAL A 122 1.34 18.03 0.25
N VAL A 123 0.04 18.30 0.38
CA VAL A 123 -0.53 19.50 1.03
C VAL A 123 -1.13 19.16 2.39
N GLY A 124 -1.61 17.93 2.57
CA GLY A 124 -2.13 17.43 3.84
C GLY A 124 -2.89 16.10 3.69
N PRO A 125 -3.42 15.55 4.78
CA PRO A 125 -4.24 14.33 4.74
C PRO A 125 -5.57 14.57 4.03
N LEU A 126 -6.09 13.54 3.35
CA LEU A 126 -7.43 13.59 2.73
C LEU A 126 -8.53 13.49 3.79
N VAL A 127 -8.36 12.56 4.74
CA VAL A 127 -9.20 12.42 5.94
C VAL A 127 -8.30 12.65 7.16
N PRO A 128 -8.30 13.87 7.73
CA PRO A 128 -7.42 14.21 8.84
C PRO A 128 -7.70 13.38 10.10
N ASP A 129 -6.63 12.98 10.80
CA ASP A 129 -6.71 12.46 12.17
C ASP A 129 -7.06 13.61 13.12
N ALA A 130 -8.28 13.61 13.67
CA ALA A 130 -8.75 14.65 14.59
C ALA A 130 -7.96 14.71 15.91
N SER A 131 -7.20 13.67 16.25
CA SER A 131 -6.32 13.64 17.42
C SER A 131 -4.90 14.19 17.12
N ASP A 132 -4.58 14.48 15.86
CA ASP A 132 -3.29 15.04 15.49
C ASP A 132 -3.28 16.57 15.59
N GLU A 133 -2.68 17.10 16.65
CA GLU A 133 -2.51 18.55 16.84
C GLU A 133 -1.74 19.23 15.70
N HIS A 134 -0.87 18.50 15.01
CA HIS A 134 -0.09 19.02 13.89
C HIS A 134 -0.83 18.91 12.54
N GLY A 135 -1.94 18.17 12.49
CA GLY A 135 -2.79 17.99 11.31
C GLY A 135 -2.10 17.33 10.11
N ARG A 136 -1.05 16.52 10.34
CA ARG A 136 -0.26 15.88 9.27
C ARG A 136 -0.68 14.43 9.05
N ARG A 137 -1.18 13.75 10.08
CA ARG A 137 -1.68 12.37 10.02
C ARG A 137 -3.11 12.28 9.52
N GLY A 138 -3.46 11.11 8.99
CA GLY A 138 -4.79 10.81 8.46
C GLY A 138 -4.73 9.92 7.22
N LEU A 139 -5.88 9.45 6.76
CA LEU A 139 -5.97 8.60 5.56
C LEU A 139 -5.84 9.42 4.29
N GLY A 140 -5.17 8.86 3.28
CA GLY A 140 -4.97 9.49 1.98
C GLY A 140 -4.16 10.79 2.03
N ARG A 141 -3.77 11.32 0.87
CA ARG A 141 -3.14 12.64 0.76
C ARG A 141 -3.80 13.49 -0.30
N VAL A 142 -4.02 14.76 0.01
CA VAL A 142 -4.29 15.79 -0.99
C VAL A 142 -2.95 16.37 -1.41
N CYS A 143 -2.70 16.36 -2.71
CA CYS A 143 -1.45 16.74 -3.31
C CYS A 143 -1.66 17.75 -4.43
N GLU A 144 -0.58 18.42 -4.83
CA GLU A 144 -0.53 19.33 -5.96
C GLU A 144 0.60 18.91 -6.92
N LEU A 145 0.28 18.95 -8.21
CA LEU A 145 1.27 18.89 -9.28
C LEU A 145 1.98 20.24 -9.38
N GLU A 146 3.30 20.22 -9.59
CA GLU A 146 4.06 21.44 -9.88
C GLU A 146 3.57 22.09 -11.18
N HIS A 147 3.38 21.28 -12.22
CA HIS A 147 2.87 21.67 -13.53
C HIS A 147 1.60 20.87 -13.84
N PRO A 148 0.50 21.54 -14.26
CA PRO A 148 -0.73 20.85 -14.65
C PRO A 148 -0.48 19.83 -15.76
N LEU A 149 -1.17 18.70 -15.67
CA LEU A 149 -1.20 17.67 -16.70
C LEU A 149 -2.63 17.48 -17.18
N THR A 150 -2.82 16.90 -18.35
CA THR A 150 -4.09 16.26 -18.70
C THR A 150 -4.27 14.96 -17.92
N LEU A 151 -5.51 14.48 -17.79
CA LEU A 151 -5.78 13.18 -17.17
C LEU A 151 -5.03 12.03 -17.87
N ALA A 152 -4.92 12.07 -19.19
CA ALA A 152 -4.16 11.08 -19.95
C ALA A 152 -2.67 11.09 -19.59
N GLU A 153 -2.05 12.27 -19.51
CA GLU A 153 -0.63 12.43 -19.11
C GLU A 153 -0.40 12.01 -17.65
N PHE A 154 -1.35 12.31 -16.75
CA PHE A 154 -1.25 11.87 -15.36
C PHE A 154 -1.38 10.35 -15.22
N ALA A 155 -2.28 9.71 -15.98
CA ALA A 155 -2.41 8.26 -16.02
C ALA A 155 -1.15 7.58 -16.60
N ASP A 156 -0.56 8.15 -17.66
CA ASP A 156 0.71 7.67 -18.23
C ASP A 156 1.88 7.83 -17.24
N ARG A 157 1.93 8.93 -16.49
CA ARG A 157 2.89 9.09 -15.37
C ARG A 157 2.71 8.00 -14.34
N ALA A 158 1.48 7.77 -13.87
CA ALA A 158 1.20 6.73 -12.88
C ALA A 158 1.61 5.33 -13.38
N ALA A 159 1.33 5.01 -14.65
CA ALA A 159 1.72 3.74 -15.25
C ALA A 159 3.25 3.53 -15.35
N LYS A 160 4.02 4.62 -15.47
CA LYS A 160 5.49 4.58 -15.53
C LYS A 160 6.16 4.55 -14.16
N CYS A 161 5.57 5.23 -13.19
CA CYS A 161 6.13 5.42 -11.86
C CYS A 161 5.76 4.30 -10.87
N LEU A 162 4.56 3.72 -11.00
CA LEU A 162 4.13 2.63 -10.15
C LEU A 162 4.70 1.28 -10.63
N PRO A 163 4.87 0.29 -9.73
CA PRO A 163 5.24 -1.05 -10.12
C PRO A 163 4.34 -1.62 -11.22
N ALA A 164 4.96 -2.25 -12.22
CA ALA A 164 4.23 -2.83 -13.34
C ALA A 164 3.39 -4.03 -12.90
N THR A 165 2.09 -3.98 -13.18
CA THR A 165 1.14 -5.08 -12.96
C THR A 165 0.31 -5.32 -14.21
N ALA A 166 -0.41 -6.45 -14.25
CA ALA A 166 -1.25 -6.76 -15.40
C ALA A 166 -2.40 -5.76 -15.60
N GLN A 167 -2.94 -5.17 -14.51
CA GLN A 167 -4.05 -4.22 -14.58
C GLN A 167 -3.69 -2.93 -15.32
N GLY A 168 -2.47 -2.42 -15.14
CA GLY A 168 -2.12 -1.06 -15.54
C GLY A 168 -2.94 -0.02 -14.76
N ILE A 169 -3.28 1.09 -15.42
CA ILE A 169 -4.08 2.18 -14.84
C ILE A 169 -5.40 2.28 -15.58
N ARG A 170 -6.51 1.98 -14.89
CA ARG A 170 -7.87 2.21 -15.41
C ARG A 170 -8.28 3.64 -15.09
N VAL A 171 -8.94 4.30 -16.03
CA VAL A 171 -9.28 5.73 -15.92
C VAL A 171 -10.77 5.94 -16.18
N ALA A 172 -11.41 6.75 -15.33
CA ALA A 172 -12.75 7.30 -15.59
C ALA A 172 -12.69 8.83 -15.56
N GLY A 173 -12.89 9.44 -16.73
CA GLY A 173 -12.85 10.89 -16.90
C GLY A 173 -12.65 11.30 -18.34
N ASP A 174 -12.68 12.61 -18.60
CA ASP A 174 -12.26 13.15 -19.89
C ASP A 174 -10.72 13.08 -19.94
N PRO A 175 -10.10 12.36 -20.89
CA PRO A 175 -8.64 12.29 -21.02
C PRO A 175 -7.95 13.65 -21.15
N GLN A 176 -8.65 14.68 -21.63
CA GLN A 176 -8.14 16.04 -21.79
C GLN A 176 -8.42 16.95 -20.58
N GLN A 177 -9.10 16.45 -19.55
CA GLN A 177 -9.36 17.20 -18.32
C GLN A 177 -8.04 17.67 -17.69
N PRO A 178 -7.87 18.97 -17.38
CA PRO A 178 -6.70 19.46 -16.68
C PRO A 178 -6.72 19.00 -15.21
N ILE A 179 -5.59 18.44 -14.76
CA ILE A 179 -5.36 17.94 -13.42
C ILE A 179 -4.26 18.79 -12.76
N ARG A 180 -4.56 19.34 -11.59
CA ARG A 180 -3.62 20.12 -10.77
C ARG A 180 -3.57 19.59 -9.34
N ARG A 181 -4.75 19.35 -8.76
CA ARG A 181 -4.92 18.88 -7.39
C ARG A 181 -5.39 17.44 -7.40
N VAL A 182 -4.68 16.58 -6.69
CA VAL A 182 -4.89 15.13 -6.75
C VAL A 182 -5.05 14.60 -5.34
N ALA A 183 -6.08 13.80 -5.10
CA ALA A 183 -6.11 12.93 -3.93
C ALA A 183 -5.44 11.60 -4.28
N VAL A 184 -4.64 11.04 -3.38
CA VAL A 184 -4.10 9.69 -3.49
C VAL A 184 -4.43 8.89 -2.23
N SER A 185 -4.72 7.60 -2.39
CA SER A 185 -4.85 6.65 -1.28
C SER A 185 -4.36 5.29 -1.75
N GLY A 186 -3.35 4.74 -1.06
CA GLY A 186 -2.98 3.33 -1.21
C GLY A 186 -4.17 2.42 -0.90
N GLY A 187 -4.17 1.23 -1.49
CA GLY A 187 -5.22 0.24 -1.28
C GLY A 187 -6.60 0.67 -1.77
N SER A 188 -7.64 0.16 -1.12
CA SER A 188 -9.04 0.37 -1.51
C SER A 188 -9.57 1.73 -1.05
N GLY A 189 -9.77 2.65 -1.99
CA GLY A 189 -10.28 4.01 -1.71
C GLY A 189 -11.78 4.20 -1.96
N ASP A 190 -12.54 3.14 -2.22
CA ASP A 190 -13.95 3.21 -2.65
C ASP A 190 -14.88 3.86 -1.59
N SER A 191 -14.46 3.88 -0.31
CA SER A 191 -15.17 4.55 0.79
C SER A 191 -14.86 6.04 0.91
N LEU A 192 -13.88 6.56 0.18
CA LEU A 192 -13.33 7.91 0.39
C LEU A 192 -13.96 8.99 -0.51
N PHE A 193 -14.92 8.63 -1.38
CA PHE A 193 -15.49 9.55 -2.37
C PHE A 193 -16.08 10.84 -1.76
N ASP A 194 -16.68 10.76 -0.58
CA ASP A 194 -17.22 11.94 0.10
C ASP A 194 -16.11 12.91 0.54
N ALA A 195 -15.00 12.39 1.07
CA ALA A 195 -13.84 13.18 1.44
C ALA A 195 -13.15 13.78 0.20
N VAL A 196 -13.00 12.99 -0.87
CA VAL A 196 -12.44 13.43 -2.15
C VAL A 196 -13.25 14.59 -2.74
N ARG A 197 -14.59 14.46 -2.71
CA ARG A 197 -15.50 15.51 -3.18
C ARG A 197 -15.42 16.76 -2.31
N ALA A 198 -15.36 16.62 -0.98
CA ALA A 198 -15.19 17.74 -0.07
C ALA A 198 -13.84 18.47 -0.23
N ALA A 199 -12.78 17.73 -0.57
CA ALA A 199 -11.45 18.28 -0.81
C ALA A 199 -11.34 19.09 -2.12
N GLY A 200 -12.30 18.91 -3.04
CA GLY A 200 -12.35 19.65 -4.31
C GLY A 200 -11.14 19.37 -5.20
N VAL A 201 -10.70 18.12 -5.27
CA VAL A 201 -9.58 17.68 -6.13
C VAL A 201 -10.04 17.42 -7.56
N ASP A 202 -9.13 17.54 -8.51
CA ASP A 202 -9.39 17.28 -9.93
C ASP A 202 -9.37 15.78 -10.24
N ALA A 203 -8.50 15.04 -9.55
CA ALA A 203 -8.34 13.60 -9.71
C ALA A 203 -8.23 12.86 -8.37
N PHE A 204 -8.62 11.59 -8.34
CA PHE A 204 -8.36 10.65 -7.26
C PHE A 204 -7.72 9.38 -7.80
N LEU A 205 -6.53 9.03 -7.31
CA LEU A 205 -5.82 7.80 -7.63
C LEU A 205 -5.83 6.86 -6.42
N THR A 206 -6.36 5.66 -6.64
CA THR A 206 -6.44 4.60 -5.62
C THR A 206 -6.55 3.22 -6.30
N ALA A 207 -6.98 2.20 -5.59
CA ALA A 207 -7.27 0.87 -6.12
C ALA A 207 -8.68 0.39 -5.74
N ASP A 208 -9.06 -0.77 -6.30
CA ASP A 208 -10.29 -1.50 -6.01
C ASP A 208 -11.60 -0.70 -6.17
N LEU A 209 -11.62 0.20 -7.15
CA LEU A 209 -12.82 1.00 -7.43
C LEU A 209 -13.91 0.14 -8.09
N ARG A 210 -15.11 0.20 -7.51
CA ARG A 210 -16.26 -0.59 -8.01
C ARG A 210 -17.09 0.23 -8.99
N HIS A 211 -17.77 -0.48 -9.90
CA HIS A 211 -18.52 0.14 -11.01
C HIS A 211 -19.53 1.22 -10.57
N HIS A 212 -20.45 0.90 -9.67
CA HIS A 212 -21.51 1.83 -9.25
C HIS A 212 -20.96 3.05 -8.50
N PRO A 213 -20.09 2.90 -7.46
CA PRO A 213 -19.45 4.05 -6.80
C PRO A 213 -18.72 4.98 -7.77
N VAL A 214 -17.94 4.43 -8.72
CA VAL A 214 -17.28 5.22 -9.77
C VAL A 214 -18.28 5.99 -10.62
N SER A 215 -19.32 5.32 -11.10
CA SER A 215 -20.35 5.95 -11.93
C SER A 215 -21.09 7.06 -11.19
N GLU A 216 -21.40 6.86 -9.91
CA GLU A 216 -22.08 7.84 -9.08
C GLU A 216 -21.19 9.05 -8.77
N ALA A 217 -19.93 8.82 -8.38
CA ALA A 217 -18.96 9.88 -8.14
C ALA A 217 -18.77 10.78 -9.38
N ARG A 218 -18.68 10.16 -10.57
CA ARG A 218 -18.59 10.86 -11.87
C ARG A 218 -19.83 11.66 -12.24
N ALA A 219 -21.01 11.23 -11.81
CA ALA A 219 -22.26 11.95 -12.06
C ALA A 219 -22.42 13.17 -11.14
N GLN A 220 -21.83 13.13 -9.93
CA GLN A 220 -21.95 14.19 -8.94
C GLN A 220 -20.95 15.34 -9.14
N ALA A 221 -19.78 15.07 -9.71
CA ALA A 221 -18.72 16.06 -9.90
C ALA A 221 -17.84 15.69 -11.11
N PRO A 222 -17.16 16.67 -11.74
CA PRO A 222 -16.15 16.43 -12.78
C PRO A 222 -14.83 15.88 -12.20
N LEU A 223 -14.91 14.88 -11.32
CA LEU A 223 -13.78 14.25 -10.64
C LEU A 223 -13.18 13.15 -11.53
N ALA A 224 -11.92 13.25 -11.93
CA ALA A 224 -11.24 12.16 -12.62
C ALA A 224 -10.86 11.04 -11.64
N LEU A 225 -11.03 9.78 -12.04
CA LEU A 225 -10.70 8.62 -11.21
C LEU A 225 -9.66 7.75 -11.90
N LEU A 226 -8.64 7.35 -11.15
CA LEU A 226 -7.59 6.44 -11.58
C LEU A 226 -7.55 5.24 -10.63
N ASP A 227 -7.65 4.05 -11.20
CA ASP A 227 -7.68 2.77 -10.49
C ASP A 227 -6.48 1.93 -10.94
N ALA A 228 -5.47 1.89 -10.08
CA ALA A 228 -4.26 1.09 -10.22
C ALA A 228 -4.41 -0.24 -9.45
N ALA A 229 -3.50 -1.18 -9.68
CA ALA A 229 -3.50 -2.41 -8.89
C ALA A 229 -3.24 -2.09 -7.40
N HIS A 230 -3.99 -2.73 -6.51
CA HIS A 230 -3.93 -2.54 -5.06
C HIS A 230 -2.51 -2.67 -4.52
N TRP A 231 -1.84 -3.77 -4.87
CA TRP A 231 -0.43 -3.99 -4.50
C TRP A 231 0.50 -2.86 -4.99
N ALA A 232 0.27 -2.35 -6.21
CA ALA A 232 1.16 -1.35 -6.81
C ALA A 232 1.01 0.04 -6.15
N THR A 233 -0.16 0.37 -5.59
CA THR A 233 -0.36 1.65 -4.88
C THR A 233 0.24 1.64 -3.49
N GLU A 234 0.43 0.46 -2.89
CA GLU A 234 0.94 0.31 -1.52
C GLU A 234 2.42 -0.05 -1.46
N TRP A 235 2.93 -0.79 -2.45
CA TRP A 235 4.31 -1.22 -2.49
C TRP A 235 5.36 -0.10 -2.31
N PRO A 236 5.17 1.15 -2.82
CA PRO A 236 6.09 2.24 -2.52
C PRO A 236 6.34 2.47 -1.02
N TRP A 237 5.35 2.17 -0.17
CA TRP A 237 5.51 2.23 1.29
C TRP A 237 6.61 1.30 1.79
N CYS A 238 6.79 0.12 1.19
CA CYS A 238 7.85 -0.81 1.62
C CYS A 238 9.24 -0.19 1.46
N GLU A 239 9.48 0.65 0.45
CA GLU A 239 10.75 1.37 0.29
C GLU A 239 10.93 2.47 1.34
N LEU A 240 9.87 3.24 1.59
CA LEU A 240 9.87 4.26 2.64
C LEU A 240 10.12 3.64 4.03
N ALA A 241 9.37 2.59 4.36
CA ALA A 241 9.45 1.85 5.61
C ALA A 241 10.85 1.24 5.83
N ALA A 242 11.43 0.66 4.77
CA ALA A 242 12.78 0.13 4.82
C ALA A 242 13.82 1.22 5.10
N ALA A 243 13.72 2.38 4.44
CA ALA A 243 14.61 3.50 4.68
C ALA A 243 14.51 4.02 6.13
N GLN A 244 13.29 4.14 6.66
CA GLN A 244 13.08 4.56 8.06
C GLN A 244 13.72 3.58 9.06
N LEU A 245 13.59 2.26 8.84
CA LEU A 245 14.22 1.26 9.70
C LEU A 245 15.75 1.24 9.55
N ASP A 246 16.27 1.48 8.34
CA ASP A 246 17.71 1.57 8.09
C ASP A 246 18.34 2.74 8.88
N GLU A 247 17.70 3.92 8.83
CA GLU A 247 18.13 5.07 9.62
C GLU A 247 18.07 4.81 11.14
N ILE A 248 17.04 4.09 11.62
CA ILE A 248 16.93 3.66 13.02
C ILE A 248 18.09 2.72 13.36
N SER A 249 18.35 1.71 12.52
CA SER A 249 19.43 0.75 12.69
C SER A 249 20.79 1.45 12.83
N ASP A 250 21.05 2.45 12.00
CA ASP A 250 22.28 3.25 12.05
C ASP A 250 22.39 4.03 13.37
N ARG A 251 21.32 4.69 13.81
CA ARG A 251 21.32 5.44 15.08
C ARG A 251 21.56 4.55 16.29
N HIS A 252 21.05 3.33 16.27
CA HIS A 252 21.22 2.37 17.36
C HIS A 252 22.48 1.49 17.21
N GLY A 253 23.19 1.56 16.09
CA GLY A 253 24.35 0.71 15.82
C GLY A 253 24.00 -0.77 15.68
N TRP A 254 22.78 -1.09 15.25
CA TRP A 254 22.27 -2.46 15.17
C TRP A 254 22.89 -3.27 14.03
N GLY A 255 23.26 -2.60 12.93
CA GLY A 255 23.80 -3.26 11.74
C GLY A 255 22.79 -4.19 11.06
N LEU A 256 21.50 -3.84 11.09
CA LEU A 256 20.46 -4.55 10.34
C LEU A 256 20.73 -4.44 8.84
N ARG A 257 20.51 -5.53 8.12
CA ARG A 257 20.42 -5.52 6.66
C ARG A 257 18.95 -5.48 6.28
N VAL A 258 18.49 -4.33 5.78
CA VAL A 258 17.10 -4.12 5.43
C VAL A 258 16.89 -4.37 3.93
N HIS A 259 15.87 -5.14 3.59
CA HIS A 259 15.54 -5.54 2.22
C HIS A 259 14.08 -5.23 1.92
N VAL A 260 13.78 -4.95 0.66
CA VAL A 260 12.42 -4.77 0.14
C VAL A 260 12.18 -5.81 -0.93
N SER A 261 11.15 -6.63 -0.77
CA SER A 261 10.77 -7.59 -1.81
C SER A 261 10.36 -6.85 -3.07
N LYS A 262 10.88 -7.30 -4.21
CA LYS A 262 10.48 -6.84 -5.55
C LYS A 262 9.51 -7.83 -6.22
N THR A 263 9.13 -8.90 -5.51
CA THR A 263 8.19 -9.90 -6.01
C THR A 263 6.80 -9.28 -6.11
N VAL A 264 6.24 -9.26 -7.32
CA VAL A 264 4.87 -8.77 -7.57
C VAL A 264 3.88 -9.80 -7.05
N THR A 265 3.10 -9.43 -6.03
CA THR A 265 2.06 -10.29 -5.43
C THR A 265 0.63 -9.87 -5.81
N ASP A 266 0.49 -8.96 -6.79
CA ASP A 266 -0.78 -8.68 -7.45
C ASP A 266 -1.36 -9.99 -8.04
N PRO A 267 -2.62 -10.37 -7.72
CA PRO A 267 -3.17 -11.67 -8.12
C PRO A 267 -3.52 -11.75 -9.61
N TRP A 268 -3.50 -10.63 -10.33
CA TRP A 268 -3.85 -10.56 -11.75
C TRP A 268 -2.60 -10.70 -12.63
N THR A 269 -2.63 -11.65 -13.57
CA THR A 269 -1.44 -12.00 -14.36
C THR A 269 -1.48 -11.52 -15.81
N ALA A 270 -2.66 -11.20 -16.34
CA ALA A 270 -2.82 -10.70 -17.70
C ALA A 270 -4.01 -9.75 -17.83
N HIS A 271 -3.88 -8.78 -18.74
CA HIS A 271 -4.97 -7.94 -19.21
C HIS A 271 -5.03 -8.01 -20.74
N SER A 272 -6.23 -8.16 -21.28
CA SER A 272 -6.47 -8.15 -22.72
C SER A 272 -7.36 -6.95 -23.04
N ALA A 273 -6.83 -5.99 -23.80
CA ALA A 273 -7.62 -4.85 -24.24
C ALA A 273 -8.81 -5.31 -25.08
N SER A 274 -10.02 -4.83 -24.75
CA SER A 274 -11.18 -5.01 -25.61
C SER A 274 -10.98 -4.19 -26.89
N SER A 275 -10.98 -4.87 -28.04
CA SER A 275 -11.06 -4.15 -29.32
C SER A 275 -12.49 -3.66 -29.52
N PRO A 276 -12.73 -2.38 -29.86
CA PRO A 276 -14.02 -2.01 -30.40
C PRO A 276 -14.21 -2.88 -31.64
N ALA A 277 -15.29 -3.65 -31.69
CA ALA A 277 -15.61 -4.43 -32.88
C ALA A 277 -15.60 -3.45 -34.07
N ASN A 278 -14.70 -3.67 -35.02
CA ASN A 278 -14.89 -3.09 -36.35
C ASN A 278 -16.30 -3.52 -36.77
N ASN A 279 -17.18 -2.55 -37.02
CA ASN A 279 -18.47 -2.74 -37.66
C ASN A 279 -18.26 -3.48 -38.99
N LEU A 280 -18.11 -4.80 -38.95
CA LEU A 280 -18.41 -5.67 -40.06
C LEU A 280 -19.93 -5.68 -40.12
N GLY A 281 -20.45 -4.94 -41.09
CA GLY A 281 -21.84 -4.61 -41.23
C GLY A 281 -22.77 -5.79 -40.99
N ALA A 282 -23.84 -5.53 -40.25
CA ALA A 282 -25.00 -6.39 -40.28
C ALA A 282 -25.40 -6.57 -41.77
N PRO A 283 -25.51 -7.81 -42.28
CA PRO A 283 -26.15 -8.02 -43.57
C PRO A 283 -27.60 -7.58 -43.46
N ASN A 284 -28.01 -6.71 -44.40
CA ASN A 284 -29.37 -6.20 -44.57
C ASN A 284 -30.43 -7.31 -44.60
#